data_AF-A0A3D2I9Q0-F1
#
_entry.id   AF-A0A3D2I9Q0-F1
#
_cell.length_a   1.000
_cell.length_b   1.000
_cell.length_c   1.000
_cell.angle_alpha   90.00
_cell.angle_beta   90.00
_cell.angle_gamma   90.00
#
_symmetry.space_group_name_H-M   'P 1'
#
loop_
_entity.id
_entity.type
_entity.pdbx_description
1 polymer ?
#
loop_
_entity_poly.entity_id
_entity_poly.type
_entity_poly.pdbx_seq_one_letter_code
_entity_poly.pdbx_strand_id
1 'polypeptide(L)'
;MNTFLKLVIFFLILILGFAGLAFYWTFYKPLPDYEATVELTGLQNDVDIHWDEFGVPHIYATSENDLYKSIGYVHAQDRLWQMTLSQIAAEGRFAEFFGTDLIELDKYQRTLGIWKISKQIEQTELSESEREILQAYSDGVNQYIENNLNKLPVEFALTGIQPIKWTPTRSIAVTRLMAWELNMSWWTEVMYG
;
A
#
# COMPACT_ATOMS: atom_id res chain seq x y z
N MET A 1 -6.25 -42.38 33.83
CA MET A 1 -5.65 -41.08 33.41
C MET A 1 -5.75 -40.11 34.57
N ASN A 2 -4.62 -39.75 35.19
CA ASN A 2 -4.58 -38.89 36.38
C ASN A 2 -5.25 -37.53 36.07
N THR A 3 -5.96 -36.97 37.04
CA THR A 3 -6.67 -35.68 36.92
C THR A 3 -5.75 -34.56 36.42
N PHE A 4 -4.47 -34.62 36.82
CA PHE A 4 -3.40 -33.75 36.31
C PHE A 4 -3.19 -33.86 34.79
N LEU A 5 -3.13 -35.07 34.23
CA LEU A 5 -2.95 -35.28 32.79
C LEU A 5 -4.17 -34.79 31.99
N LYS A 6 -5.39 -34.93 32.54
CA LYS A 6 -6.61 -34.35 31.94
C LYS A 6 -6.56 -32.82 31.87
N LEU A 7 -6.08 -32.17 32.95
CA LEU A 7 -5.93 -30.71 32.99
C LEU A 7 -4.86 -30.23 32.00
N VAL A 8 -3.70 -30.90 31.93
CA VAL A 8 -2.65 -30.56 30.96
C VAL A 8 -3.18 -30.65 29.53
N ILE A 9 -3.84 -31.76 29.16
CA ILE A 9 -4.43 -31.93 27.83
C ILE A 9 -5.48 -30.84 27.54
N PHE A 10 -6.34 -30.54 28.52
CA PHE A 10 -7.34 -29.48 28.38
C PHE A 10 -6.70 -28.11 28.09
N PHE A 11 -5.70 -27.70 28.88
CA PHE A 11 -4.99 -26.44 28.63
C PHE A 11 -4.23 -26.45 27.30
N LEU A 12 -3.67 -27.57 26.88
CA LEU A 12 -2.95 -27.70 25.61
C LEU A 12 -3.91 -27.53 24.41
N ILE A 13 -5.10 -28.13 24.47
CA ILE A 13 -6.17 -27.91 23.49
C ILE A 13 -6.62 -26.45 23.48
N LEU A 14 -6.74 -25.83 24.66
CA LEU A 14 -7.16 -24.45 24.81
C LEU A 14 -6.12 -23.47 24.20
N ILE A 15 -4.83 -23.72 24.43
CA ILE A 15 -3.72 -22.96 23.83
C ILE A 15 -3.71 -23.14 22.31
N LEU A 16 -3.85 -24.37 21.81
CA LEU A 16 -3.91 -24.64 20.36
C LEU A 16 -5.13 -23.96 19.71
N GLY A 17 -6.28 -23.97 20.38
CA GLY A 17 -7.48 -23.26 19.93
C GLY A 17 -7.26 -21.75 19.85
N PHE A 18 -6.66 -21.15 20.89
CA PHE A 18 -6.29 -19.73 20.87
C PHE A 18 -5.25 -19.39 19.80
N ALA A 19 -4.24 -20.23 19.62
CA ALA A 19 -3.23 -20.05 18.59
C ALA A 19 -3.84 -20.13 17.18
N GLY A 20 -4.76 -21.07 16.94
CA GLY A 20 -5.49 -21.19 15.68
C GLY A 20 -6.38 -19.97 15.40
N LEU A 21 -7.09 -19.47 16.41
CA LEU A 21 -7.85 -18.22 16.31
C LEU A 21 -6.94 -17.03 16.01
N ALA A 22 -5.84 -16.87 16.74
CA ALA A 22 -4.87 -15.81 16.51
C ALA A 22 -4.31 -15.87 15.08
N PHE A 23 -3.97 -17.06 14.59
CA PHE A 23 -3.48 -17.28 13.24
C PHE A 23 -4.52 -16.87 12.19
N TYR A 24 -5.77 -17.34 12.33
CA TYR A 24 -6.85 -16.98 11.42
C TYR A 24 -7.09 -15.47 11.36
N TRP A 25 -7.16 -14.81 12.51
CA TRP A 25 -7.42 -13.37 12.59
C TRP A 25 -6.25 -12.51 12.08
N THR A 26 -5.02 -13.02 12.18
CA THR A 26 -3.81 -12.29 11.79
C THR A 26 -3.45 -12.50 10.32
N PHE A 27 -3.63 -13.71 9.78
CA PHE A 27 -3.15 -14.07 8.43
C PHE A 27 -4.26 -14.32 7.41
N TYR A 28 -5.43 -14.83 7.82
CA TYR A 28 -6.48 -15.21 6.88
C TYR A 28 -7.56 -14.13 6.73
N LYS A 29 -8.00 -13.54 7.84
CA LYS A 29 -9.02 -12.47 7.83
C LYS A 29 -8.63 -11.24 6.99
N PRO A 30 -7.35 -10.81 6.94
CA PRO A 30 -6.94 -9.68 6.09
C PRO A 30 -6.86 -10.00 4.59
N LEU A 31 -7.01 -11.27 4.19
CA LEU A 31 -6.95 -11.63 2.77
C LEU A 31 -8.13 -10.99 2.02
N PRO A 32 -7.89 -10.44 0.83
CA PRO A 32 -8.96 -9.87 0.03
C PRO A 32 -9.95 -10.95 -0.43
N ASP A 33 -11.21 -10.54 -0.59
CA ASP A 33 -12.22 -11.34 -1.28
C ASP A 33 -12.22 -10.95 -2.76
N TYR A 34 -11.73 -11.86 -3.61
CA TYR A 34 -11.56 -11.63 -5.05
C TYR A 34 -12.84 -11.83 -5.87
N GLU A 35 -13.90 -12.37 -5.25
CA GLU A 35 -15.22 -12.56 -5.89
C GLU A 35 -16.25 -11.52 -5.43
N ALA A 36 -15.87 -10.62 -4.52
CA ALA A 36 -16.78 -9.64 -3.95
C ALA A 36 -17.16 -8.55 -4.97
N THR A 37 -18.46 -8.22 -5.00
CA THR A 37 -18.94 -6.97 -5.59
C THR A 37 -18.77 -5.84 -4.58
N VAL A 38 -18.08 -4.78 -4.99
CA VAL A 38 -17.81 -3.61 -4.15
C VAL A 38 -18.39 -2.36 -4.80
N GLU A 39 -19.15 -1.59 -4.02
CA GLU A 39 -19.62 -0.27 -4.43
C GLU A 39 -18.51 0.76 -4.23
N LEU A 40 -18.05 1.37 -5.33
CA LEU A 40 -17.09 2.47 -5.29
C LEU A 40 -17.78 3.80 -5.58
N THR A 41 -17.61 4.75 -4.66
CA THR A 41 -18.16 6.09 -4.79
C THR A 41 -17.55 6.80 -6.00
N GLY A 42 -18.43 7.32 -6.86
CA GLY A 42 -18.06 8.09 -8.04
C GLY A 42 -17.52 7.24 -9.19
N LEU A 43 -17.89 5.96 -9.26
CA LEU A 43 -17.91 5.25 -10.54
C LEU A 43 -19.12 5.73 -11.37
N GLN A 44 -18.94 5.82 -12.68
CA GLN A 44 -20.01 6.19 -13.61
C GLN A 44 -20.71 4.94 -14.16
N ASN A 45 -19.96 3.87 -14.38
CA ASN A 45 -20.46 2.58 -14.88
C ASN A 45 -19.83 1.42 -14.10
N ASP A 46 -20.38 0.23 -14.28
CA ASP A 46 -19.83 -1.00 -13.74
C ASP A 46 -18.43 -1.28 -14.32
N VAL A 47 -17.55 -1.81 -13.46
CA VAL A 47 -16.19 -2.23 -13.82
C VAL A 47 -16.03 -3.70 -13.48
N ASP A 48 -15.70 -4.51 -14.48
CA ASP A 48 -15.48 -5.94 -14.32
C ASP A 48 -13.99 -6.22 -14.06
N ILE A 49 -13.71 -6.99 -13.00
CA ILE A 49 -12.34 -7.39 -12.64
C ILE A 49 -12.28 -8.91 -12.67
N HIS A 50 -11.45 -9.45 -13.55
CA HIS A 50 -11.21 -10.88 -13.68
C HIS A 50 -9.81 -11.22 -13.19
N TRP A 51 -9.72 -12.10 -12.19
CA TRP A 51 -8.46 -12.60 -11.67
C TRP A 51 -8.08 -13.90 -12.36
N ASP A 52 -6.86 -13.98 -12.89
CA ASP A 52 -6.35 -15.22 -13.47
C ASP A 52 -5.88 -16.23 -12.40
N GLU A 53 -5.45 -17.41 -12.83
CA GLU A 53 -4.96 -18.48 -11.94
C GLU A 53 -3.70 -18.08 -11.13
N PHE A 54 -3.00 -17.03 -11.54
CA PHE A 54 -1.82 -16.48 -10.89
C PHE A 54 -2.14 -15.27 -10.00
N GLY A 55 -3.41 -14.87 -9.90
CA GLY A 55 -3.82 -13.69 -9.13
C GLY A 55 -3.49 -12.38 -9.84
N VAL A 56 -3.40 -12.36 -11.18
CA VAL A 56 -3.23 -11.14 -11.96
C VAL A 56 -4.62 -10.56 -12.30
N PRO A 57 -4.90 -9.29 -11.96
CA PRO A 57 -6.18 -8.66 -12.25
C PRO A 57 -6.25 -8.14 -13.69
N HIS A 58 -7.31 -8.50 -14.40
CA HIS A 58 -7.72 -7.96 -15.69
C HIS A 58 -8.93 -7.05 -15.49
N ILE A 59 -8.75 -5.73 -15.64
CA ILE A 59 -9.77 -4.72 -15.35
C ILE A 59 -10.39 -4.22 -16.65
N TYR A 60 -11.72 -4.31 -16.76
CA TYR A 60 -12.50 -3.86 -17.91
C TYR A 60 -13.47 -2.76 -17.48
N ALA A 61 -13.29 -1.57 -18.05
CA ALA A 61 -14.12 -0.40 -17.78
C ALA A 61 -14.46 0.34 -19.08
N THR A 62 -15.60 1.03 -19.10
CA THR A 62 -16.06 1.82 -20.26
C THR A 62 -15.64 3.29 -20.21
N SER A 63 -15.10 3.75 -19.08
CA SER A 63 -14.60 5.09 -18.83
C SER A 63 -13.17 5.03 -18.28
N GLU A 64 -12.30 5.93 -18.75
CA GLU A 64 -10.93 6.03 -18.22
C GLU A 64 -10.92 6.38 -16.72
N ASN A 65 -11.84 7.25 -16.27
CA ASN A 65 -11.92 7.62 -14.86
C ASN A 65 -12.24 6.40 -13.98
N ASP A 66 -13.23 5.60 -14.39
CA ASP A 66 -13.63 4.37 -13.72
C ASP A 66 -12.49 3.35 -13.71
N LEU A 67 -11.75 3.24 -14.83
CA LEU A 67 -10.57 2.39 -14.96
C LEU A 67 -9.49 2.77 -13.94
N TYR A 68 -9.03 4.02 -13.93
CA TYR A 68 -7.94 4.44 -13.05
C TYR A 68 -8.31 4.39 -11.57
N LYS A 69 -9.58 4.71 -11.24
CA LYS A 69 -10.09 4.51 -9.88
C LYS A 69 -10.05 3.05 -9.47
N SER A 70 -10.47 2.15 -10.35
CA SER A 70 -10.46 0.70 -10.07
C SER A 70 -9.04 0.15 -9.95
N ILE A 71 -8.10 0.60 -10.79
CA ILE A 71 -6.68 0.25 -10.66
C ILE A 71 -6.13 0.67 -9.29
N GLY A 72 -6.45 1.89 -8.84
CA GLY A 72 -6.04 2.37 -7.51
C GLY A 72 -6.59 1.51 -6.38
N TYR A 73 -7.86 1.12 -6.46
CA TYR A 73 -8.49 0.24 -5.48
C TYR A 73 -7.81 -1.15 -5.44
N VAL A 74 -7.58 -1.77 -6.61
CA VAL A 74 -6.94 -3.09 -6.74
C VAL A 74 -5.47 -3.06 -6.29
N HIS A 75 -4.71 -2.00 -6.62
CA HIS A 75 -3.35 -1.86 -6.11
C HIS A 75 -3.31 -1.78 -4.58
N ALA A 76 -4.23 -1.03 -3.98
CA ALA A 76 -4.34 -0.97 -2.53
C ALA A 76 -4.73 -2.35 -1.96
N GLN A 77 -5.66 -3.05 -2.60
CA GLN A 77 -6.07 -4.40 -2.22
C GLN A 77 -4.90 -5.37 -2.05
N ASP A 78 -3.99 -5.43 -3.01
CA ASP A 78 -2.89 -6.39 -2.97
C ASP A 78 -1.61 -5.84 -2.34
N ARG A 79 -1.37 -4.52 -2.39
CA ARG A 79 -0.06 -3.91 -2.15
C ARG A 79 -0.07 -2.73 -1.18
N LEU A 80 -1.12 -2.55 -0.37
CA LEU A 80 -1.24 -1.39 0.52
C LEU A 80 0.00 -1.12 1.39
N TRP A 81 0.61 -2.18 1.94
CA TRP A 81 1.83 -2.05 2.74
C TRP A 81 3.02 -1.56 1.90
N GLN A 82 3.25 -2.18 0.74
CA GLN A 82 4.30 -1.76 -0.19
C GLN A 82 4.10 -0.30 -0.60
N MET A 83 2.87 0.08 -0.96
CA MET A 83 2.53 1.45 -1.32
C MET A 83 2.85 2.43 -0.19
N THR A 84 2.48 2.09 1.06
CA THR A 84 2.75 2.90 2.25
C THR A 84 4.25 3.08 2.48
N LEU A 85 5.05 2.02 2.33
CA LEU A 85 6.51 2.13 2.44
C LEU A 85 7.10 3.01 1.34
N SER A 86 6.66 2.84 0.09
CA SER A 86 7.16 3.61 -1.05
C SER A 86 6.91 5.11 -0.89
N GLN A 87 5.74 5.50 -0.36
CA GLN A 87 5.48 6.93 -0.09
C GLN A 87 6.28 7.48 1.10
N ILE A 88 6.51 6.69 2.16
CA ILE A 88 7.37 7.10 3.27
C ILE A 88 8.79 7.36 2.77
N ALA A 89 9.29 6.48 1.88
CA ALA A 89 10.58 6.62 1.25
C ALA A 89 10.66 7.88 0.36
N ALA A 90 9.67 8.08 -0.51
CA ALA A 90 9.63 9.21 -1.42
C ALA A 90 9.50 10.56 -0.70
N GLU A 91 8.87 10.58 0.48
CA GLU A 91 8.74 11.76 1.34
C GLU A 91 9.95 11.98 2.28
N GLY A 92 10.82 10.97 2.47
CA GLY A 92 11.89 10.99 3.47
C GLY A 92 11.32 11.15 4.88
N ARG A 93 10.48 10.20 5.30
CA ARG A 93 9.79 10.19 6.60
C ARG A 93 9.98 8.89 7.39
N PHE A 94 11.00 8.10 7.09
CA PHE A 94 11.26 6.85 7.80
C PHE A 94 11.43 7.05 9.30
N ALA A 95 12.12 8.12 9.73
CA ALA A 95 12.38 8.36 11.14
C ALA A 95 11.10 8.64 11.95
N GLU A 96 10.03 9.12 11.30
CA GLU A 96 8.72 9.33 11.92
C GLU A 96 8.08 8.02 12.37
N PHE A 97 8.29 6.94 11.61
CA PHE A 97 7.59 5.66 11.82
C PHE A 97 8.48 4.58 12.45
N PHE A 98 9.78 4.62 12.18
CA PHE A 98 10.72 3.55 12.57
C PHE A 98 11.81 4.03 13.54
N GLY A 99 11.79 5.30 13.95
CA GLY A 99 12.66 5.85 14.99
C GLY A 99 13.85 6.66 14.49
N THR A 100 14.55 7.30 15.43
CA THR A 100 15.54 8.34 15.17
C THR A 100 16.79 7.88 14.42
N ASP A 101 17.06 6.58 14.41
CA ASP A 101 18.24 6.01 13.72
C ASP A 101 18.18 6.21 12.20
N LEU A 102 16.99 6.50 11.65
CA LEU A 102 16.78 6.74 10.23
C LEU A 102 16.78 8.22 9.83
N ILE A 103 17.15 9.13 10.74
CA ILE A 103 17.21 10.57 10.43
C ILE A 103 18.17 10.88 9.27
N GLU A 104 19.32 10.20 9.21
CA GLU A 104 20.28 10.43 8.12
C GLU A 104 19.74 9.93 6.76
N LEU A 105 18.96 8.85 6.76
CA LEU A 105 18.26 8.38 5.57
C LEU A 105 17.21 9.39 5.10
N ASP A 106 16.44 9.96 6.04
CA ASP A 106 15.45 10.99 5.73
C ASP A 106 16.10 12.26 5.18
N LYS A 107 17.23 12.69 5.76
CA LYS A 107 18.02 13.81 5.25
C LYS A 107 18.51 13.55 3.83
N TYR A 108 19.03 12.35 3.57
CA TYR A 108 19.48 11.95 2.24
C TYR A 108 18.32 12.01 1.23
N GLN A 109 17.18 11.37 1.52
CA GLN A 109 16.01 11.39 0.63
C GLN A 109 15.46 12.80 0.38
N ARG A 110 15.41 13.65 1.42
CA ARG A 110 14.99 15.05 1.28
C ARG A 110 15.99 15.89 0.50
N THR A 111 17.27 15.54 0.53
CA THR A 111 18.33 16.21 -0.26
C THR A 111 18.18 15.92 -1.75
N LEU A 112 17.77 14.68 -2.11
CA LEU A 112 17.40 14.35 -3.50
C LEU A 112 16.21 15.18 -4.01
N GLY A 113 15.39 15.68 -3.10
CA GLY A 113 14.31 16.61 -3.40
C GLY A 113 13.11 15.98 -4.12
N ILE A 114 12.97 14.64 -4.09
CA ILE A 114 11.90 13.89 -4.78
C ILE A 114 10.53 14.49 -4.45
N TRP A 115 10.18 14.56 -3.16
CA TRP A 115 8.91 15.11 -2.71
C TRP A 115 8.68 16.57 -3.10
N LYS A 116 9.71 17.42 -2.94
CA LYS A 116 9.65 18.84 -3.29
C LYS A 116 9.35 19.02 -4.77
N ILE A 117 10.04 18.27 -5.63
CA ILE A 117 9.89 18.34 -7.08
C ILE A 117 8.54 17.77 -7.51
N SER A 118 8.06 16.68 -6.90
CA SER A 118 6.73 16.14 -7.20
C SER A 118 5.60 17.13 -6.94
N LYS A 119 5.68 17.90 -5.84
CA LYS A 119 4.72 18.99 -5.57
C LYS A 119 4.77 20.09 -6.63
N GLN A 120 5.97 20.44 -7.08
CA GLN A 120 6.14 21.44 -8.13
C GLN A 120 5.51 20.94 -9.45
N ILE A 121 5.82 19.72 -9.87
CA ILE A 121 5.26 19.09 -11.08
C ILE A 121 3.74 19.08 -11.05
N GLU A 122 3.14 18.64 -9.94
CA GLU A 122 1.68 18.62 -9.78
C GLU A 122 1.04 20.00 -10.00
N GLN A 123 1.73 21.06 -9.54
CA GLN A 123 1.26 22.43 -9.63
C GLN A 123 1.50 23.08 -10.99
N THR A 124 2.60 22.77 -11.66
CA THR A 124 3.08 23.54 -12.82
C THR A 124 3.12 22.79 -14.14
N GLU A 125 3.11 21.45 -14.12
CA GLU A 125 3.42 20.65 -15.32
C GLU A 125 2.27 19.72 -15.75
N LEU A 126 1.38 19.32 -14.83
CA LEU A 126 0.26 18.44 -15.18
C LEU A 126 -0.80 19.16 -16.02
N SER A 127 -1.20 18.51 -17.11
CA SER A 127 -2.45 18.81 -17.81
C SER A 127 -3.67 18.43 -16.96
N GLU A 128 -4.84 18.96 -17.31
CA GLU A 128 -6.09 18.65 -16.60
C GLU A 128 -6.39 17.14 -16.66
N SER A 129 -6.22 16.51 -17.82
CA SER A 129 -6.44 15.08 -18.00
C SER A 129 -5.51 14.24 -17.11
N GLU A 130 -4.22 14.56 -17.02
CA GLU A 130 -3.30 13.85 -16.14
C GLU A 130 -3.66 14.02 -14.66
N ARG A 131 -4.13 15.22 -14.28
CA ARG A 131 -4.60 15.50 -12.92
C ARG A 131 -5.84 14.67 -12.59
N GLU A 132 -6.81 14.60 -13.48
CA GLU A 132 -8.02 13.78 -13.32
C GLU A 132 -7.69 12.30 -13.18
N ILE A 133 -6.75 11.78 -13.98
CA ILE A 133 -6.27 10.39 -13.90
C ILE A 133 -5.64 10.10 -12.54
N LEU A 134 -4.70 10.93 -12.11
CA LEU A 134 -4.02 10.76 -10.83
C LEU A 134 -4.96 10.92 -9.64
N GLN A 135 -5.96 11.79 -9.75
CA GLN A 135 -7.00 11.96 -8.74
C GLN A 135 -7.89 10.73 -8.67
N ALA A 136 -8.38 10.21 -9.80
CA ALA A 136 -9.18 9.00 -9.86
C ALA A 136 -8.46 7.81 -9.21
N TYR A 137 -7.19 7.60 -9.57
CA TYR A 137 -6.34 6.58 -8.93
C TYR A 137 -6.24 6.78 -7.41
N SER A 138 -5.98 8.01 -6.96
CA SER A 138 -5.86 8.32 -5.54
C SER A 138 -7.16 8.06 -4.78
N ASP A 139 -8.31 8.38 -5.38
CA ASP A 139 -9.63 8.15 -4.80
C ASP A 139 -9.91 6.66 -4.64
N GLY A 140 -9.52 5.83 -5.61
CA GLY A 140 -9.63 4.38 -5.52
C GLY A 140 -8.83 3.80 -4.36
N VAL A 141 -7.56 4.20 -4.23
CA VAL A 141 -6.69 3.80 -3.11
C VAL A 141 -7.30 4.20 -1.77
N ASN A 142 -7.78 5.45 -1.68
CA ASN A 142 -8.33 5.98 -0.44
C ASN A 142 -9.64 5.28 -0.03
N GLN A 143 -10.51 4.95 -0.99
CA GLN A 143 -11.72 4.18 -0.70
C GLN A 143 -11.40 2.76 -0.22
N TYR A 144 -10.38 2.10 -0.78
CA TYR A 144 -9.93 0.82 -0.25
C TYR A 144 -9.49 0.94 1.21
N ILE A 145 -8.65 1.94 1.53
CA ILE A 145 -8.18 2.20 2.89
C ILE A 145 -9.38 2.40 3.83
N GLU A 146 -10.32 3.26 3.47
CA GLU A 146 -11.49 3.59 4.29
C GLU A 146 -12.40 2.37 4.53
N ASN A 147 -12.59 1.54 3.50
CA ASN A 147 -13.45 0.35 3.59
C ASN A 147 -12.80 -0.80 4.39
N ASN A 148 -11.46 -0.83 4.51
CA ASN A 148 -10.72 -1.99 5.04
C ASN A 148 -9.85 -1.68 6.27
N LEU A 149 -10.10 -0.59 6.99
CA LEU A 149 -9.38 -0.25 8.24
C LEU A 149 -9.38 -1.37 9.30
N ASN A 150 -10.37 -2.28 9.27
CA ASN A 150 -10.51 -3.40 10.18
C ASN A 150 -9.90 -4.73 9.67
N LYS A 151 -9.31 -4.71 8.47
CA LYS A 151 -8.72 -5.86 7.76
C LYS A 151 -7.38 -5.48 7.10
N LEU A 152 -6.59 -4.64 7.76
CA LEU A 152 -5.29 -4.22 7.22
C LEU A 152 -4.29 -5.39 7.16
N PRO A 153 -3.35 -5.35 6.20
CA PRO A 153 -2.22 -6.27 6.17
C PRO A 153 -1.49 -6.35 7.52
N VAL A 154 -0.94 -7.53 7.82
CA VAL A 154 -0.32 -7.85 9.12
C VAL A 154 0.80 -6.87 9.50
N GLU A 155 1.50 -6.32 8.51
CA GLU A 155 2.60 -5.39 8.68
C GLU A 155 2.16 -4.11 9.41
N PHE A 156 0.93 -3.63 9.19
CA PHE A 156 0.38 -2.47 9.92
C PHE A 156 0.17 -2.79 11.40
N ALA A 157 -0.32 -4.00 11.72
CA ALA A 157 -0.49 -4.43 13.09
C ALA A 157 0.85 -4.63 13.82
N LEU A 158 1.87 -5.14 13.12
CA LEU A 158 3.21 -5.37 13.66
C LEU A 158 3.99 -4.07 13.89
N THR A 159 3.84 -3.09 13.00
CA THR A 159 4.56 -1.81 13.07
C THR A 159 3.81 -0.73 13.85
N GLY A 160 2.50 -0.90 14.06
CA GLY A 160 1.64 0.13 14.64
C GLY A 160 1.37 1.33 13.71
N ILE A 161 1.86 1.26 12.47
CA ILE A 161 1.67 2.29 11.45
C ILE A 161 0.22 2.22 10.96
N GLN A 162 -0.37 3.37 10.67
CA GLN A 162 -1.67 3.46 10.00
C GLN A 162 -1.49 3.73 8.50
N PRO A 163 -2.36 3.21 7.63
CA PRO A 163 -2.31 3.53 6.20
C PRO A 163 -2.38 5.03 5.98
N ILE A 164 -1.51 5.53 5.12
CA ILE A 164 -1.49 6.95 4.78
C ILE A 164 -2.32 7.14 3.51
N LYS A 165 -3.19 8.15 3.51
CA LYS A 165 -3.99 8.48 2.34
C LYS A 165 -3.11 8.72 1.10
N TRP A 166 -3.56 8.31 -0.06
CA TRP A 166 -2.87 8.56 -1.32
C TRP A 166 -3.28 9.91 -1.93
N THR A 167 -2.36 10.56 -2.64
CA THR A 167 -2.61 11.82 -3.36
C THR A 167 -1.93 11.78 -4.74
N PRO A 168 -2.35 12.62 -5.70
CA PRO A 168 -1.67 12.71 -7.00
C PRO A 168 -0.16 12.95 -6.87
N THR A 169 0.24 13.82 -5.94
CA THR A 169 1.66 14.05 -5.61
C THR A 169 2.43 12.77 -5.30
N ARG A 170 1.81 11.83 -4.57
CA ARG A 170 2.47 10.58 -4.13
C ARG A 170 2.69 9.63 -5.29
N SER A 171 1.77 9.56 -6.26
CA SER A 171 2.00 8.83 -7.51
C SER A 171 3.25 9.37 -8.23
N ILE A 172 3.33 10.70 -8.40
CA ILE A 172 4.49 11.35 -9.04
C ILE A 172 5.78 11.06 -8.26
N ALA A 173 5.74 11.16 -6.93
CA ALA A 173 6.88 10.93 -6.07
C ALA A 173 7.39 9.48 -6.12
N VAL A 174 6.50 8.49 -6.12
CA VAL A 174 6.91 7.08 -6.23
C VAL A 174 7.49 6.78 -7.61
N THR A 175 6.90 7.27 -8.70
CA THR A 175 7.48 7.12 -10.04
C THR A 175 8.87 7.74 -10.13
N ARG A 176 9.08 8.91 -9.52
CA ARG A 176 10.39 9.57 -9.47
C ARG A 176 11.39 8.81 -8.60
N LEU A 177 10.96 8.22 -7.49
CA LEU A 177 11.80 7.37 -6.66
C LEU A 177 12.27 6.14 -7.44
N MET A 178 11.37 5.47 -8.17
CA MET A 178 11.74 4.36 -9.05
C MET A 178 12.75 4.80 -10.13
N ALA A 179 12.54 5.97 -10.74
CA ALA A 179 13.49 6.51 -11.72
C ALA A 179 14.88 6.79 -11.12
N TRP A 180 14.93 7.24 -9.86
CA TRP A 180 16.17 7.43 -9.12
C TRP A 180 16.89 6.10 -8.84
N GLU A 181 16.16 5.06 -8.44
CA GLU A 181 16.72 3.72 -8.16
C GLU A 181 17.35 3.06 -9.40
N LEU A 182 16.90 3.44 -10.60
CA LEU A 182 17.46 2.97 -11.86
C LEU A 182 18.74 3.73 -12.29
N ASN A 183 19.12 4.81 -11.59
CA ASN A 183 20.34 5.55 -11.87
C ASN A 183 21.54 4.90 -11.16
N MET A 184 22.03 3.75 -11.64
CA MET A 184 23.18 3.09 -10.99
C MET A 184 24.55 3.69 -11.34
N SER A 185 24.65 4.73 -12.18
CA SER A 185 25.94 5.29 -12.58
C SER A 185 26.50 6.33 -11.60
N TRP A 186 25.65 7.09 -10.88
CA TRP A 186 26.12 8.21 -10.07
C TRP A 186 27.10 7.80 -8.96
N TRP A 187 26.86 6.67 -8.29
CA TRP A 187 27.76 6.21 -7.21
C TRP A 187 29.11 5.75 -7.77
N THR A 188 29.11 5.16 -8.97
CA THR A 188 30.35 4.73 -9.64
C THR A 188 31.17 5.95 -10.01
N GLU A 189 30.53 7.01 -10.52
CA GLU A 189 31.19 8.29 -10.82
C GLU A 189 31.73 8.98 -9.58
N VAL A 190 31.00 8.98 -8.45
CA VAL A 190 31.50 9.59 -7.20
C VAL A 190 32.68 8.80 -6.59
N MET A 191 32.70 7.48 -6.74
CA MET A 191 33.71 6.62 -6.12
C MET A 191 34.98 6.45 -6.97
N TYR A 192 34.85 6.52 -8.29
CA TYR A 192 35.95 6.24 -9.24
C TYR A 192 36.23 7.37 -10.23
N GLY A 193 35.43 8.44 -10.24
CA GLY A 193 35.58 9.61 -11.10
C GLY A 193 36.41 10.75 -10.49
#